data_AF-A0A254NSJ6-F1
#
_entry.id   AF-A0A254NSJ6-F1
#
_cell.length_a   1.000
_cell.length_b   1.000
_cell.length_c   1.000
_cell.angle_alpha   90.00
_cell.angle_beta   90.00
_cell.angle_gamma   90.00
#
_symmetry.space_group_name_H-M   'P 1'
#
loop_
_entity.id
_entity.type
_entity.pdbx_description
1 polymer ?
#
loop_
_entity_poly.entity_id
_entity_poly.type
_entity_poly.pdbx_seq_one_letter_code
_entity_poly.pdbx_strand_id
1 'polypeptide(L)' 'MTGHESGSARFRPQHAVQVPAAMAERELFLQEEIRLLRAQMEETFRREQSFTAAAVVEISSRLDLKINEYMQLAR' A
#
# COMPACT_ATOMS: atom_id res chain seq x y z
N MET A 1 -11.92 -15.38 -60.37
CA MET A 1 -12.34 -14.12 -59.74
C MET A 1 -12.65 -14.45 -58.28
N THR A 2 -11.67 -14.36 -57.36
CA THR A 2 -11.38 -13.18 -56.49
C THR A 2 -12.56 -12.84 -55.58
N GLY A 3 -12.49 -12.79 -54.25
CA GLY A 3 -11.42 -12.93 -53.25
C GLY A 3 -11.97 -13.70 -52.02
N HIS A 4 -11.16 -14.36 -51.20
CA HIS A 4 -10.21 -13.84 -50.22
C HIS A 4 -10.86 -12.98 -49.11
N GLU A 5 -10.59 -13.43 -47.87
CA GLU A 5 -10.54 -12.68 -46.59
C GLU A 5 -11.91 -12.26 -46.00
N SER A 6 -12.18 -12.34 -44.69
CA SER A 6 -11.31 -12.43 -43.52
C SER A 6 -12.09 -13.05 -42.36
N GLY A 7 -11.41 -13.92 -41.61
CA GLY A 7 -11.80 -14.24 -40.25
C GLY A 7 -11.67 -12.99 -39.38
N SER A 8 -12.78 -12.40 -38.97
CA SER A 8 -12.79 -11.45 -37.84
C SER A 8 -12.78 -12.24 -36.54
N ALA A 9 -11.59 -12.72 -36.17
CA ALA A 9 -11.26 -12.91 -34.77
C ALA A 9 -11.48 -11.56 -34.08
N ARG A 10 -12.61 -11.40 -33.39
CA ARG A 10 -12.82 -10.28 -32.47
C ARG A 10 -11.79 -10.44 -31.36
N PHE A 11 -10.69 -9.72 -31.51
CA PHE A 11 -9.71 -9.48 -30.46
C PHE A 11 -10.47 -9.11 -29.18
N ARG A 12 -10.42 -10.00 -28.18
CA ARG A 12 -10.76 -9.65 -26.81
C ARG A 12 -9.75 -8.59 -26.38
N PRO A 13 -10.16 -7.39 -25.94
CA PRO A 13 -9.27 -6.58 -25.15
C PRO A 13 -9.12 -7.27 -23.80
N GLN A 14 -8.17 -8.20 -23.69
CA GLN A 14 -7.62 -8.57 -22.40
C GLN A 14 -6.73 -7.40 -21.99
N HIS A 15 -6.86 -6.97 -20.73
CA HIS A 15 -6.08 -5.91 -20.10
C HIS A 15 -6.57 -4.48 -20.37
N ALA A 16 -7.79 -4.19 -19.91
CA ALA A 16 -7.99 -2.91 -19.23
C ALA A 16 -7.05 -2.91 -18.02
N VAL A 17 -6.03 -2.05 -18.07
CA VAL A 17 -5.05 -1.82 -17.01
C VAL A 17 -5.80 -1.25 -15.80
N GLN A 18 -6.25 -2.11 -14.88
CA GLN A 18 -6.91 -1.74 -13.61
C GLN A 18 -5.91 -1.21 -12.55
N VAL A 19 -4.91 -0.44 -12.96
CA VAL A 19 -3.82 -0.02 -12.07
C VAL A 19 -4.19 1.11 -11.08
N PRO A 20 -5.07 2.09 -11.38
CA PRO A 20 -5.24 3.22 -10.46
C PRO A 20 -6.01 2.88 -9.17
N ALA A 21 -6.97 1.94 -9.21
CA ALA A 21 -7.72 1.55 -8.01
C ALA A 21 -6.86 0.80 -6.99
N ALA A 22 -6.00 -0.10 -7.46
CA ALA A 22 -5.10 -0.87 -6.60
C ALA A 22 -4.05 0.01 -5.90
N MET A 23 -3.59 1.09 -6.55
CA MET A 23 -2.68 2.05 -5.92
C MET A 23 -3.38 2.87 -4.82
N ALA A 24 -4.61 3.32 -5.05
CA ALA A 24 -5.42 4.02 -4.05
C ALA A 24 -5.76 3.11 -2.85
N GLU A 25 -6.10 1.84 -3.10
CA GLU A 25 -6.31 0.85 -2.03
C GLU A 25 -5.05 0.62 -1.21
N ARG A 26 -3.88 0.56 -1.87
CA ARG A 26 -2.60 0.43 -1.16
C ARG A 26 -2.27 1.67 -0.34
N GLU A 27 -2.55 2.86 -0.85
CA GLU A 27 -2.37 4.12 -0.13
C GLU A 27 -3.24 4.18 1.13
N LEU A 28 -4.53 3.87 1.01
CA LEU A 28 -5.47 3.81 2.14
C LEU A 28 -5.04 2.78 3.18
N PHE A 29 -4.58 1.60 2.74
CA PHE A 29 -4.08 0.57 3.63
C PHE A 29 -2.85 1.05 4.43
N LEU A 30 -1.90 1.71 3.77
CA LEU A 30 -0.72 2.25 4.43
C LEU A 30 -1.07 3.37 5.42
N GLN A 31 -2.03 4.24 5.09
CA GLN A 31 -2.51 5.27 6.01
C GLN A 31 -3.11 4.66 7.29
N GLU A 32 -3.91 3.60 7.15
CA GLU A 32 -4.50 2.92 8.32
C GLU A 32 -3.42 2.19 9.15
N GLU A 33 -2.48 1.49 8.52
CA GLU A 33 -1.36 0.86 9.23
C GLU A 33 -0.52 1.89 10.00
N ILE A 34 -0.20 3.03 9.38
CA ILE A 34 0.52 4.14 10.03
C ILE A 34 -0.27 4.66 11.24
N ARG A 35 -1.59 4.84 11.10
CA ARG A 35 -2.46 5.30 12.18
C ARG A 35 -2.48 4.33 13.36
N LEU A 36 -2.65 3.04 13.08
CA LEU A 36 -2.68 1.99 14.11
C LEU A 36 -1.33 1.88 14.83
N LEU A 37 -0.22 1.91 14.09
CA LEU A 37 1.12 1.87 14.68
C LEU A 37 1.40 3.09 15.57
N ARG A 38 0.92 4.29 15.20
CA ARG A 38 1.02 5.48 16.05
C ARG A 38 0.24 5.32 17.36
N ALA A 39 -1.00 4.85 17.28
CA ALA A 39 -1.82 4.62 18.46
C ALA A 39 -1.19 3.56 19.38
N GLN A 40 -0.69 2.47 18.81
CA GLN A 40 0.00 1.42 19.55
C GLN A 40 1.30 1.92 20.20
N MET A 41 2.07 2.75 19.51
CA MET A 41 3.30 3.35 20.04
C MET A 41 2.98 4.26 21.23
N GLU A 42 1.94 5.09 21.13
CA GLU A 42 1.51 6.00 22.20
C GLU A 42 0.97 5.24 23.41
N GLU A 43 0.20 4.18 23.20
CA GLU A 43 -0.25 3.31 24.28
C GLU A 43 0.92 2.58 24.96
N THR A 44 1.86 2.04 24.17
CA THR A 44 3.03 1.34 24.70
C THR A 44 3.92 2.30 25.47
N PHE A 45 4.15 3.51 24.95
CA PHE A 45 4.87 4.55 25.67
C PHE A 45 4.19 4.90 27.01
N ARG A 46 2.86 5.04 27.04
CA ARG A 46 2.13 5.30 28.30
C ARG A 46 2.31 4.17 29.33
N ARG A 47 2.40 2.92 28.89
CA ARG A 47 2.61 1.75 29.77
C ARG A 47 4.05 1.68 30.28
N GLU A 48 5.02 1.82 29.38
CA GLU A 48 6.45 1.69 29.68
C GLU A 48 7.04 2.96 30.32
N GLN A 49 6.40 4.11 30.14
CA GLN A 49 6.87 5.44 30.54
C GLN A 49 8.29 5.77 30.03
N SER A 50 8.70 5.15 28.92
CA SER A 50 10.04 5.29 28.36
C SER A 50 10.02 5.20 26.85
N PHE A 51 10.62 6.19 26.19
CA PHE A 51 10.79 6.20 24.73
C PHE A 51 11.90 5.24 24.26
N THR A 52 12.79 4.81 25.16
CA THR A 52 13.87 3.87 24.85
C THR A 52 13.55 2.44 25.25
N ALA A 53 12.33 2.18 25.76
CA ALA A 53 11.85 0.83 25.96
C ALA A 53 11.86 0.06 24.63
N ALA A 54 12.35 -1.18 24.66
CA ALA A 54 12.52 -2.00 23.46
C ALA A 54 11.21 -2.11 22.65
N ALA A 55 10.08 -2.24 23.33
CA ALA A 55 8.75 -2.30 22.69
C ALA A 55 8.38 -1.00 21.96
N VAL A 56 8.68 0.17 22.53
CA VAL A 56 8.43 1.47 21.89
C VAL A 56 9.35 1.67 20.67
N VAL A 57 10.62 1.30 20.81
CA VAL A 57 11.61 1.38 19.72
C VAL A 57 11.25 0.44 18.55
N GLU A 58 10.77 -0.77 18.85
CA GLU A 58 10.32 -1.72 17.82
C GLU A 58 9.12 -1.17 17.06
N ILE A 59 8.11 -0.65 17.77
CA ILE A 59 6.93 -0.07 17.13
C ILE A 59 7.31 1.16 16.30
N SER A 60 8.19 2.03 16.80
CA SER A 60 8.72 3.17 16.03
C SER A 60 9.40 2.71 14.75
N SER A 61 10.28 1.73 14.83
CA SER A 61 10.99 1.19 13.66
C SER A 61 10.03 0.65 12.60
N ARG A 62 8.96 -0.03 13.03
CA ARG A 62 7.90 -0.52 12.15
C ARG A 62 7.09 0.62 11.53
N LEU A 63 6.78 1.66 12.31
CA LEU A 63 6.09 2.86 11.84
C LEU A 63 6.92 3.59 10.78
N ASP A 64 8.22 3.74 10.99
CA ASP A 64 9.14 4.37 10.04
C ASP A 64 9.16 3.63 8.69
N LEU A 65 9.16 2.29 8.70
CA LEU A 65 9.06 1.49 7.48
C LEU A 65 7.76 1.79 6.70
N LYS A 66 6.62 1.89 7.39
CA LYS A 66 5.33 2.18 6.76
C LYS A 66 5.22 3.60 6.22
N ILE A 67 5.78 4.57 6.94
CA ILE A 67 5.89 5.94 6.44
C ILE A 67 6.76 5.97 5.19
N ASN A 68 7.92 5.31 5.20
CA ASN A 68 8.80 5.26 4.03
C ASN A 68 8.12 4.60 2.82
N GLU A 69 7.33 3.55 3.04
CA GLU A 69 6.55 2.89 1.98
C GLU A 69 5.47 3.81 1.42
N TYR A 70 4.71 4.48 2.30
CA TYR A 70 3.71 5.48 1.90
C TYR A 70 4.32 6.63 1.10
N MET A 71 5.45 7.15 1.57
CA MET A 71 6.18 8.24 0.92
C MET A 71 6.76 7.85 -0.45
N GLN A 72 7.02 6.57 -0.69
CA GLN A 72 7.41 6.09 -2.02
C GLN A 72 6.21 5.90 -2.95
N LEU A 73 5.05 5.52 -2.41
CA LEU A 73 3.82 5.32 -3.18
C LEU A 73 3.18 6.65 -3.61
N ALA A 74 3.24 7.68 -2.76
CA ALA A 74 2.66 8.99 -3.00
C ALA A 74 3.53 9.93 -3.87
N ARG A 75 4.64 9.43 -4.45
CA ARG A 75 5.57 10.20 -5.28
C ARG A 75 5.23 10.16 -6.77
#